data_AF-A0A183MVZ9-F1
#
_entry.id   AF-A0A183MVZ9-F1
#
_cell.length_a   1.000
_cell.length_b   1.000
_cell.length_c   1.000
_cell.angle_alpha   90.00
_cell.angle_beta   90.00
_cell.angle_gamma   90.00
#
_symmetry.space_group_name_H-M   'P 1'
#
loop_
_entity.id
_entity.type
_entity.pdbx_description
1 polymer ?
#
loop_
_entity_poly.entity_id
_entity_poly.type
_entity_poly.pdbx_seq_one_letter_code
_entity_poly.pdbx_strand_id
1 'polypeptide(L)'
;MKNGLRYAKAYPEVGIGGRPLKVNQLNEEELDELANFQPTLTYGRTKQSLVSEFIPAHVALYNKVLRFYGYFKETVNESQVEHYRVRLVQILYFLEDDSMLVMEPPQNNSGIPQGKLVCRHRIPKNDIGDCYNWRDLNLGTNLAIYGRVYRITNCDKFTKDFLESEGVIVNEPEQEPIDPYLAERAKREAIALGKTPSSFDKRRQYLELDRKVLRFYAVQDERHEMFGECRKFIIHYYLADDTLEIREIHTANDGRDPFPLLLRRERIPKCRDTIPQSFPSVSMEITENEVKEYFSPKDFHIGQSVNILGRKYLIYDCDNFTKAWYHNNFGLTEFTPLDIEIKQPELPKKVS
;
A
#
# COMPACT_ATOMS: atom_id res chain seq x y z
N MET A 1 -29.79 -14.90 47.56
CA MET A 1 -30.61 -15.34 46.41
C MET A 1 -31.80 -16.14 46.92
N LYS A 2 -33.02 -15.63 46.73
CA LYS A 2 -34.24 -16.39 46.38
C LYS A 2 -35.35 -15.35 46.13
N ASN A 3 -35.84 -15.32 44.89
CA ASN A 3 -36.96 -14.52 44.36
C ASN A 3 -36.65 -13.05 44.03
N GLY A 4 -35.93 -12.82 42.93
CA GLY A 4 -35.45 -11.52 42.44
C GLY A 4 -36.51 -10.50 41.98
N LEU A 5 -37.50 -10.18 42.81
CA LEU A 5 -38.23 -8.92 42.71
C LEU A 5 -37.51 -7.84 43.54
N ARG A 6 -37.23 -6.70 42.92
CA ARG A 6 -36.81 -5.48 43.63
C ARG A 6 -38.05 -4.80 44.20
N TYR A 7 -38.25 -4.88 45.51
CA TYR A 7 -39.21 -4.01 46.19
C TYR A 7 -38.69 -2.57 46.14
N ALA A 8 -39.56 -1.62 45.81
CA ALA A 8 -39.23 -0.19 45.93
C ALA A 8 -38.84 0.09 47.39
N LYS A 9 -37.71 0.75 47.63
CA LYS A 9 -37.34 1.16 48.99
C LYS A 9 -38.40 2.12 49.51
N ALA A 10 -38.85 1.92 50.75
CA ALA A 10 -39.72 2.88 51.43
C ALA A 10 -39.08 4.27 51.41
N TYR A 11 -39.89 5.32 51.24
CA TYR A 11 -39.43 6.69 51.29
C TYR A 11 -38.67 6.93 52.61
N PRO A 12 -37.52 7.62 52.59
CA PRO A 12 -36.79 7.90 53.82
C PRO A 12 -37.66 8.73 54.77
N GLU A 13 -37.83 8.28 56.01
CA GLU A 13 -38.57 9.01 57.05
C GLU A 13 -37.72 10.06 57.77
N VAL A 14 -36.39 9.99 57.58
CA VAL A 14 -35.41 10.80 58.31
C VAL A 14 -34.47 11.47 57.31
N GLY A 15 -34.27 12.77 57.49
CA GLY A 15 -33.37 13.57 56.67
C GLY A 15 -31.91 13.35 57.06
N ILE A 16 -31.00 13.88 56.25
CA ILE A 16 -29.57 13.85 56.53
C ILE A 16 -29.31 14.56 57.87
N GLY A 17 -28.67 13.86 58.82
CA GLY A 17 -28.45 14.35 60.19
C GLY A 17 -29.43 13.82 61.25
N GLY A 18 -30.25 12.80 60.93
CA GLY A 18 -31.05 12.07 61.92
C GLY A 18 -32.33 12.79 62.38
N ARG A 19 -32.68 13.92 61.75
CA ARG A 19 -33.92 14.65 62.05
C ARG A 19 -35.07 14.10 61.22
N PRO A 20 -36.25 13.84 61.82
CA PRO A 20 -37.41 13.35 61.09
C PRO A 20 -37.80 14.33 59.99
N LEU A 21 -38.12 13.81 58.79
CA LEU A 21 -38.59 14.64 57.68
C LEU A 21 -39.98 15.15 58.02
N LYS A 22 -40.16 16.47 57.92
CA LYS A 22 -41.46 17.11 58.16
C LYS A 22 -42.37 16.79 56.98
N VAL A 23 -43.20 15.76 57.14
CA VAL A 23 -44.23 15.43 56.15
C VAL A 23 -45.32 16.49 56.30
N ASN A 24 -45.36 17.48 55.40
CA ASN A 24 -46.52 18.37 55.29
C ASN A 24 -47.68 17.54 54.72
N GLN A 25 -48.39 16.83 55.59
CA GLN A 25 -49.71 16.29 55.26
C GLN A 25 -50.68 17.46 55.40
N LEU A 26 -51.21 17.93 54.27
CA LEU A 26 -52.26 18.95 54.26
C LEU A 26 -53.49 18.40 54.99
N ASN A 27 -54.14 19.21 55.81
CA ASN A 27 -55.42 18.81 56.41
C ASN A 27 -56.52 18.76 55.34
N GLU A 28 -57.61 18.03 55.59
CA GLU A 28 -58.75 17.92 54.65
C GLU A 28 -59.29 19.29 54.22
N GLU A 29 -59.33 20.26 55.14
CA GLU A 29 -59.76 21.63 54.84
C GLU A 29 -58.80 22.35 53.88
N GLU A 30 -57.49 22.15 54.02
CA GLU A 30 -56.48 22.74 53.12
C GLU A 30 -56.49 22.06 51.74
N LEU A 31 -56.82 20.77 51.70
CA LEU A 31 -57.06 20.01 50.47
C LEU A 31 -58.30 20.49 49.73
N ASP A 32 -59.39 20.77 50.45
CA ASP A 32 -60.63 21.32 49.88
C ASP A 32 -60.45 22.75 49.40
N GLU A 33 -59.69 23.59 50.12
CA GLU A 33 -59.33 24.93 49.66
C GLU A 33 -58.50 24.90 48.38
N LEU A 34 -57.53 23.98 48.27
CA LEU A 34 -56.74 23.79 47.05
C LEU A 34 -57.56 23.21 45.89
N ALA A 35 -58.47 22.28 46.17
CA ALA A 35 -59.37 21.70 45.16
C ALA A 35 -60.36 22.74 44.61
N ASN A 36 -60.80 23.67 45.45
CA ASN A 36 -61.68 24.78 45.07
C ASN A 36 -60.94 26.03 44.60
N PHE A 37 -59.60 26.05 44.66
CA PHE A 37 -58.80 27.15 44.14
C PHE A 37 -58.87 27.15 42.61
N GLN A 38 -59.67 28.06 42.03
CA GLN A 38 -59.66 28.35 40.61
C GLN A 38 -58.58 29.41 40.31
N PRO A 39 -57.40 29.05 39.79
CA PRO A 39 -56.29 30.00 39.56
C PRO A 39 -56.55 31.02 38.44
N THR A 40 -57.73 30.99 37.80
CA THR A 40 -58.11 31.81 36.65
C THR A 40 -58.54 33.23 37.01
N LEU A 41 -58.87 33.53 38.27
CA LEU A 41 -59.34 34.86 38.70
C LEU A 41 -58.24 35.76 39.26
N THR A 42 -57.11 35.22 39.73
CA THR A 42 -56.02 35.98 40.36
C THR A 42 -54.89 36.34 39.41
N TYR A 43 -54.69 35.58 38.34
CA TYR A 43 -53.76 35.90 37.25
C TYR A 43 -54.58 36.08 35.98
N GLY A 44 -54.60 37.30 35.43
CA GLY A 44 -55.38 37.63 34.24
C GLY A 44 -55.18 36.64 33.09
N ARG A 45 -56.23 36.48 32.27
CA ARG A 45 -56.33 35.61 31.09
C ARG A 45 -54.94 35.27 30.53
N THR A 46 -54.50 34.02 30.69
CA THR A 46 -53.26 33.53 30.11
C THR A 46 -53.22 33.97 28.65
N LYS A 47 -52.13 34.66 28.26
CA LYS A 47 -51.92 35.15 26.88
C LYS A 47 -52.38 34.05 25.94
N GLN A 48 -53.43 34.31 25.15
CA GLN A 48 -53.83 33.37 24.10
C GLN A 48 -52.57 33.06 23.31
N SER A 49 -52.20 31.78 23.25
CA SER A 49 -51.07 31.31 22.45
C SER A 49 -51.22 31.94 21.08
N LEU A 50 -50.19 32.66 20.62
CA LEU A 50 -50.21 33.29 19.30
C LEU A 50 -50.70 32.25 18.30
N VAL A 51 -51.78 32.55 17.58
CA VAL A 51 -52.28 31.69 16.52
C VAL A 51 -51.13 31.58 15.53
N SER A 52 -50.49 30.42 15.45
CA SER A 52 -49.37 30.25 14.52
C SER A 52 -49.90 30.48 13.13
N GLU A 53 -49.25 31.37 12.37
CA GLU A 53 -49.61 31.59 10.97
C GLU A 53 -49.62 30.24 10.23
N PHE A 54 -50.71 29.97 9.50
CA PHE A 54 -50.83 28.75 8.70
C PHE A 54 -49.84 28.83 7.54
N ILE A 55 -48.75 28.08 7.64
CA ILE A 55 -47.76 27.96 6.58
C ILE A 55 -48.09 26.70 5.77
N PRO A 56 -48.36 26.81 4.45
CA PRO A 56 -48.59 25.64 3.61
C PRO A 56 -47.41 24.67 3.63
N ALA A 57 -47.67 23.37 3.53
CA ALA A 57 -46.64 22.32 3.60
C ALA A 57 -45.50 22.52 2.59
N HIS A 58 -45.83 22.87 1.34
CA HIS A 58 -44.82 23.11 0.30
C HIS A 58 -43.88 24.29 0.62
N VAL A 59 -44.33 25.28 1.41
CA VAL A 59 -43.50 26.40 1.87
C VAL A 59 -42.68 25.99 3.09
N ALA A 60 -43.29 25.29 4.04
CA ALA A 60 -42.63 24.83 5.27
C ALA A 60 -41.53 23.77 5.01
N LEU A 61 -41.70 22.98 3.94
CA LEU A 61 -40.81 21.89 3.54
C LEU A 61 -39.94 22.22 2.31
N TYR A 62 -39.99 23.47 1.83
CA TYR A 62 -39.20 23.92 0.68
C TYR A 62 -37.71 23.65 0.89
N ASN A 63 -37.04 23.10 -0.13
CA ASN A 63 -35.63 22.68 -0.12
C ASN A 63 -35.24 21.62 0.93
N LYS A 64 -36.19 21.01 1.65
CA LYS A 64 -35.89 19.88 2.53
C LYS A 64 -35.94 18.58 1.73
N VAL A 65 -34.79 17.92 1.63
CA VAL A 65 -34.63 16.69 0.85
C VAL A 65 -34.09 15.60 1.77
N LEU A 66 -34.77 14.48 1.79
CA LEU A 66 -34.33 13.27 2.45
C LEU A 66 -33.39 12.53 1.52
N ARG A 67 -32.15 12.30 1.97
CA ARG A 67 -31.13 11.58 1.20
C ARG A 67 -30.84 10.23 1.84
N PHE A 68 -30.98 9.19 1.02
CA PHE A 68 -30.66 7.81 1.34
C PHE A 68 -29.56 7.30 0.42
N TYR A 69 -28.73 6.41 0.96
CA TYR A 69 -27.71 5.66 0.25
C TYR A 69 -28.15 4.21 0.14
N GLY A 70 -27.87 3.62 -0.99
CA GLY A 70 -28.20 2.23 -1.24
C GLY A 70 -27.42 1.65 -2.39
N TYR A 71 -27.76 0.42 -2.73
CA TYR A 71 -27.19 -0.26 -3.87
C TYR A 71 -28.24 -1.13 -4.57
N PHE A 72 -27.95 -1.50 -5.80
CA PHE A 72 -28.60 -2.64 -6.45
C PHE A 72 -27.55 -3.54 -7.07
N LYS A 73 -27.88 -4.83 -7.20
CA LYS A 73 -27.01 -5.80 -7.86
C LYS A 73 -27.47 -5.96 -9.30
N GLU A 74 -26.53 -5.91 -10.23
CA GLU A 74 -26.78 -6.13 -11.64
C GLU A 74 -26.02 -7.39 -12.07
N THR A 75 -26.74 -8.35 -12.67
CA THR A 75 -26.15 -9.60 -13.14
C THR A 75 -25.33 -9.37 -14.40
N VAL A 76 -24.14 -9.98 -14.47
CA VAL A 76 -23.24 -9.87 -15.62
C VAL A 76 -23.02 -11.28 -16.18
N ASN A 77 -23.39 -11.49 -17.44
CA ASN A 77 -23.41 -12.83 -18.04
C ASN A 77 -22.13 -13.16 -18.83
N GLU A 78 -21.39 -12.16 -19.31
CA GLU A 78 -20.32 -12.34 -20.31
C GLU A 78 -18.91 -11.99 -19.79
N SER A 79 -18.72 -11.90 -18.47
CA SER A 79 -17.42 -11.61 -17.86
C SER A 79 -16.79 -12.87 -17.28
N GLN A 80 -15.49 -13.08 -17.55
CA GLN A 80 -14.70 -14.13 -16.89
C GLN A 80 -14.37 -13.77 -15.43
N VAL A 81 -14.47 -12.48 -15.07
CA VAL A 81 -13.98 -11.95 -13.79
C VAL A 81 -15.10 -11.81 -12.75
N GLU A 82 -16.32 -11.47 -13.18
CA GLU A 82 -17.43 -11.17 -12.28
C GLU A 82 -18.76 -11.78 -12.77
N HIS A 83 -19.59 -12.24 -11.83
CA HIS A 83 -20.95 -12.73 -12.11
C HIS A 83 -22.04 -11.68 -11.82
N TYR A 84 -21.72 -10.69 -10.99
CA TYR A 84 -22.58 -9.56 -10.67
C TYR A 84 -21.73 -8.36 -10.30
N ARG A 85 -22.26 -7.17 -10.59
CA ARG A 85 -21.71 -5.89 -10.16
C ARG A 85 -22.61 -5.24 -9.13
N VAL A 86 -22.02 -4.55 -8.15
CA VAL A 86 -22.74 -3.79 -7.13
C VAL A 86 -22.69 -2.32 -7.52
N ARG A 87 -23.86 -1.72 -7.80
CA ARG A 87 -23.96 -0.31 -8.19
C ARG A 87 -24.53 0.49 -7.05
N LEU A 88 -23.72 1.41 -6.52
CA LEU A 88 -24.10 2.32 -5.44
C LEU A 88 -25.00 3.42 -6.01
N VAL A 89 -26.02 3.81 -5.25
CA VAL A 89 -26.99 4.83 -5.65
C VAL A 89 -27.33 5.75 -4.49
N GLN A 90 -27.74 6.96 -4.83
CA GLN A 90 -28.36 7.93 -3.94
C GLN A 90 -29.84 8.06 -4.31
N ILE A 91 -30.70 7.88 -3.32
CA ILE A 91 -32.15 8.04 -3.43
C ILE A 91 -32.50 9.33 -2.71
N LEU A 92 -33.01 10.30 -3.45
CA LEU A 92 -33.41 11.61 -2.95
C LEU A 92 -34.93 11.69 -2.96
N TYR A 93 -35.52 12.02 -1.81
CA TYR A 93 -36.96 12.22 -1.64
C TYR A 93 -37.21 13.69 -1.26
N PHE A 94 -37.99 14.40 -2.09
CA PHE A 94 -38.28 15.81 -1.91
C PHE A 94 -39.56 15.97 -1.10
N LEU A 95 -39.46 16.58 0.07
CA LEU A 95 -40.60 16.74 1.00
C LEU A 95 -41.63 17.78 0.53
N GLU A 96 -41.28 18.61 -0.46
CA GLU A 96 -42.17 19.66 -0.97
C GLU A 96 -43.31 19.12 -1.84
N ASP A 97 -43.09 18.03 -2.58
CA ASP A 97 -43.98 17.49 -3.61
C ASP A 97 -44.08 15.96 -3.64
N ASP A 98 -43.51 15.28 -2.64
CA ASP A 98 -43.42 13.82 -2.53
C ASP A 98 -42.77 13.15 -3.76
N SER A 99 -41.90 13.86 -4.46
CA SER A 99 -41.17 13.34 -5.62
C SER A 99 -39.88 12.64 -5.21
N MET A 100 -39.42 11.73 -6.07
CA MET A 100 -38.20 10.95 -5.86
C MET A 100 -37.27 11.02 -7.07
N LEU A 101 -35.97 10.99 -6.80
CA LEU A 101 -34.89 10.98 -7.77
C LEU A 101 -33.90 9.91 -7.36
N VAL A 102 -33.56 9.01 -8.28
CA VAL A 102 -32.52 7.99 -8.06
C VAL A 102 -31.36 8.31 -8.99
N MET A 103 -30.18 8.48 -8.41
CA MET A 103 -28.98 8.79 -9.17
C MET A 103 -27.77 8.03 -8.65
N GLU A 104 -26.91 7.64 -9.57
CA GLU A 104 -25.64 7.00 -9.29
C GLU A 104 -24.54 8.06 -9.21
N PRO A 105 -23.77 8.10 -8.11
CA PRO A 105 -22.64 9.01 -8.01
C PRO A 105 -21.56 8.66 -9.05
N PRO A 106 -20.87 9.66 -9.62
CA PRO A 106 -19.82 9.40 -10.59
C PRO A 106 -18.62 8.70 -9.92
N GLN A 107 -18.09 7.67 -10.56
CA GLN A 107 -16.94 6.89 -10.12
C GLN A 107 -15.88 6.86 -11.22
N ASN A 108 -14.66 7.25 -10.86
CA ASN A 108 -13.53 7.24 -11.78
C ASN A 108 -13.27 5.83 -12.33
N ASN A 109 -13.00 5.74 -13.63
CA ASN A 109 -12.69 4.48 -14.31
C ASN A 109 -13.79 3.41 -14.19
N SER A 110 -15.06 3.80 -14.02
CA SER A 110 -16.20 2.87 -13.99
C SER A 110 -16.50 2.26 -15.38
N GLY A 111 -16.29 3.02 -16.46
CA GLY A 111 -16.53 2.56 -17.83
C GLY A 111 -18.01 2.41 -18.21
N ILE A 112 -18.95 2.79 -17.32
CA ILE A 112 -20.40 2.71 -17.52
C ILE A 112 -20.97 4.14 -17.49
N PRO A 113 -22.02 4.48 -18.26
CA PRO A 113 -22.72 5.75 -18.10
C PRO A 113 -23.35 5.85 -16.70
N GLN A 114 -23.02 6.94 -16.00
CA GLN A 114 -23.45 7.24 -14.63
C GLN A 114 -24.27 8.54 -14.58
N GLY A 115 -24.95 8.78 -13.46
CA GLY A 115 -25.79 9.95 -13.23
C GLY A 115 -27.22 9.57 -12.87
N LYS A 116 -28.21 10.31 -13.39
CA LYS A 116 -29.63 10.09 -13.04
C LYS A 116 -30.12 8.78 -13.65
N LEU A 117 -30.50 7.83 -12.80
CA LEU A 117 -31.13 6.57 -13.20
C LEU A 117 -32.64 6.72 -13.34
N VAL A 118 -33.25 7.50 -12.44
CA VAL A 118 -34.69 7.83 -12.46
C VAL A 118 -34.82 9.33 -12.28
N CYS A 119 -35.45 10.01 -13.24
CA CYS A 119 -35.69 11.45 -13.17
C CYS A 119 -36.64 11.81 -12.01
N ARG A 120 -36.57 13.06 -11.54
CA ARG A 120 -37.42 13.55 -10.43
C ARG A 120 -38.90 13.53 -10.84
N HIS A 121 -39.69 12.68 -10.19
CA HIS A 121 -41.16 12.70 -10.25
C HIS A 121 -41.74 11.85 -9.09
N ARG A 122 -43.06 11.83 -8.91
CA ARG A 122 -43.73 10.97 -7.92
C ARG A 122 -43.74 9.52 -8.42
N ILE A 123 -43.06 8.62 -7.72
CA ILE A 123 -42.85 7.24 -8.18
C ILE A 123 -44.00 6.36 -7.70
N PRO A 124 -44.70 5.64 -8.60
CA PRO A 124 -45.72 4.68 -8.21
C PRO A 124 -45.07 3.44 -7.57
N LYS A 125 -45.60 3.03 -6.43
CA LYS A 125 -45.24 1.83 -5.66
C LYS A 125 -45.94 0.58 -6.20
N ASN A 126 -47.20 0.72 -6.60
CA ASN A 126 -48.06 -0.36 -7.07
C ASN A 126 -48.76 0.02 -8.38
N ASP A 127 -49.30 -0.97 -9.10
CA ASP A 127 -50.08 -0.77 -10.34
C ASP A 127 -51.38 0.03 -10.14
N ILE A 128 -51.82 0.18 -8.89
CA ILE A 128 -53.01 0.95 -8.48
C ILE A 128 -52.76 2.46 -8.55
N GLY A 129 -51.49 2.90 -8.58
CA GLY A 129 -51.09 4.31 -8.63
C GLY A 129 -50.71 4.93 -7.28
N ASP A 130 -50.69 4.13 -6.20
CA ASP A 130 -50.15 4.58 -4.91
C ASP A 130 -48.69 5.00 -5.09
N CYS A 131 -48.32 6.19 -4.63
CA CYS A 131 -46.95 6.69 -4.71
C CYS A 131 -46.17 6.37 -3.44
N TYR A 132 -44.85 6.27 -3.55
CA TYR A 132 -43.98 6.14 -2.39
C TYR A 132 -44.08 7.37 -1.48
N ASN A 133 -44.20 7.11 -0.17
CA ASN A 133 -44.11 8.13 0.86
C ASN A 133 -42.78 8.01 1.62
N TRP A 134 -42.33 9.07 2.27
CA TRP A 134 -41.15 9.03 3.15
C TRP A 134 -41.29 7.98 4.27
N ARG A 135 -42.52 7.67 4.70
CA ARG A 135 -42.81 6.60 5.68
C ARG A 135 -42.52 5.19 5.17
N ASP A 136 -42.50 4.99 3.85
CA ASP A 136 -42.14 3.71 3.23
C ASP A 136 -40.62 3.49 3.16
N LEU A 137 -39.82 4.51 3.49
CA LEU A 137 -38.37 4.52 3.36
C LEU A 137 -37.71 4.37 4.74
N ASN A 138 -37.02 3.26 4.96
CA ASN A 138 -36.19 3.05 6.14
C ASN A 138 -34.92 2.26 5.77
N LEU A 139 -33.88 2.33 6.60
CA LEU A 139 -32.66 1.54 6.40
C LEU A 139 -32.99 0.05 6.47
N GLY A 140 -32.35 -0.73 5.60
CA GLY A 140 -32.64 -2.15 5.48
C GLY A 140 -34.00 -2.45 4.84
N THR A 141 -34.56 -1.53 4.03
CA THR A 141 -35.76 -1.76 3.21
C THR A 141 -35.40 -1.97 1.74
N ASN A 142 -36.14 -2.85 1.06
CA ASN A 142 -36.02 -3.08 -0.38
C ASN A 142 -37.05 -2.22 -1.12
N LEU A 143 -36.57 -1.35 -2.00
CA LEU A 143 -37.36 -0.39 -2.75
C LEU A 143 -37.43 -0.81 -4.22
N ALA A 144 -38.61 -1.22 -4.69
CA ALA A 144 -38.82 -1.66 -6.07
C ALA A 144 -39.27 -0.49 -6.94
N ILE A 145 -38.39 0.02 -7.80
CA ILE A 145 -38.68 1.13 -8.70
C ILE A 145 -38.41 0.66 -10.13
N TYR A 146 -39.45 0.68 -10.97
CA TYR A 146 -39.37 0.38 -12.40
C TYR A 146 -38.64 -0.93 -12.73
N GLY A 147 -38.96 -2.00 -12.01
CA GLY A 147 -38.37 -3.33 -12.23
C GLY A 147 -36.97 -3.52 -11.65
N ARG A 148 -36.42 -2.52 -10.95
CA ARG A 148 -35.16 -2.65 -10.19
C ARG A 148 -35.42 -2.57 -8.70
N VAL A 149 -34.73 -3.42 -7.94
CA VAL A 149 -34.84 -3.45 -6.48
C VAL A 149 -33.58 -2.81 -5.88
N TYR A 150 -33.77 -1.69 -5.19
CA TYR A 150 -32.72 -0.96 -4.50
C TYR A 150 -32.75 -1.31 -3.01
N ARG A 151 -31.60 -1.67 -2.44
CA ARG A 151 -31.44 -1.89 -1.01
C ARG A 151 -30.98 -0.58 -0.37
N ILE A 152 -31.77 -0.03 0.55
CA ILE A 152 -31.36 1.15 1.32
C ILE A 152 -30.42 0.68 2.45
N THR A 153 -29.17 1.15 2.45
CA THR A 153 -28.14 0.76 3.43
C THR A 153 -27.91 1.84 4.47
N ASN A 154 -27.90 3.11 4.07
CA ASN A 154 -27.58 4.23 4.94
C ASN A 154 -28.40 5.49 4.59
N CYS A 155 -28.37 6.51 5.44
CA CYS A 155 -29.00 7.80 5.20
C CYS A 155 -28.17 8.96 5.75
N ASP A 156 -28.46 10.16 5.28
CA ASP A 156 -27.85 11.38 5.82
C ASP A 156 -28.29 11.66 7.25
N LYS A 157 -27.45 12.42 7.97
CA LYS A 157 -27.78 12.90 9.32
C LYS A 157 -29.10 13.66 9.37
N PHE A 158 -29.33 14.58 8.43
CA PHE A 158 -30.60 15.32 8.34
C PHE A 158 -31.80 14.39 8.18
N THR A 159 -31.66 13.38 7.31
CA THR A 159 -32.70 12.39 7.05
C THR A 159 -33.04 11.60 8.30
N LYS A 160 -32.02 11.17 9.04
CA LYS A 160 -32.16 10.45 10.30
C LYS A 160 -32.89 11.31 11.34
N ASP A 161 -32.41 12.52 11.57
CA ASP A 161 -33.00 13.45 12.56
C ASP A 161 -34.46 13.77 12.20
N PHE A 162 -34.77 13.95 10.91
CA PHE A 162 -36.13 14.19 10.43
C PHE A 162 -37.05 12.99 10.68
N LEU A 163 -36.63 11.78 10.29
CA LEU A 163 -37.41 10.56 10.50
C LEU A 163 -37.68 10.32 11.98
N GLU A 164 -36.68 10.50 12.83
CA GLU A 164 -36.83 10.38 14.29
C GLU A 164 -37.80 11.43 14.85
N SER A 165 -37.75 12.68 14.35
CA SER A 165 -38.65 13.75 14.77
C SER A 165 -40.11 13.51 14.39
N GLU A 166 -40.34 12.83 13.26
CA GLU A 166 -41.66 12.42 12.78
C GLU A 166 -42.13 11.08 13.38
N GLY A 167 -41.35 10.51 14.32
CA GLY A 167 -41.71 9.30 15.07
C GLY A 167 -41.33 7.98 14.38
N VAL A 168 -40.53 8.01 13.33
CA VAL A 168 -40.00 6.80 12.67
C VAL A 168 -38.71 6.36 13.35
N ILE A 169 -38.67 5.12 13.81
CA ILE A 169 -37.46 4.50 14.35
C ILE A 169 -36.57 4.08 13.17
N VAL A 170 -35.44 4.76 13.00
CA VAL A 170 -34.48 4.47 11.93
C VAL A 170 -33.64 3.25 12.33
N ASN A 171 -33.54 2.27 11.43
CA ASN A 171 -32.72 1.07 11.67
C ASN A 171 -31.22 1.40 11.67
N GLU A 172 -30.39 0.45 12.10
CA GLU A 172 -28.93 0.62 12.01
C GLU A 172 -28.44 0.54 10.56
N PRO A 173 -27.37 1.28 10.19
CA PRO A 173 -26.81 1.23 8.84
C PRO A 173 -26.29 -0.18 8.49
N GLU A 174 -26.65 -0.65 7.30
CA GLU A 174 -26.16 -1.93 6.78
C GLU A 174 -24.85 -1.75 6.01
N GLN A 175 -23.96 -2.73 6.14
CA GLN A 175 -22.73 -2.75 5.34
C GLN A 175 -23.05 -3.07 3.88
N GLU A 176 -22.52 -2.25 2.98
CA GLU A 176 -22.64 -2.47 1.54
C GLU A 176 -21.87 -3.73 1.12
N PRO A 177 -22.41 -4.55 0.20
CA PRO A 177 -21.72 -5.74 -0.27
C PRO A 177 -20.51 -5.33 -1.10
N ILE A 178 -19.43 -6.09 -0.93
CA ILE A 178 -18.20 -5.90 -1.69
C ILE A 178 -18.43 -6.32 -3.14
N ASP A 179 -18.11 -5.43 -4.07
CA ASP A 179 -18.08 -5.74 -5.49
C ASP A 179 -16.87 -6.64 -5.80
N PRO A 180 -17.07 -7.84 -6.39
CA PRO A 180 -15.99 -8.78 -6.69
C PRO A 180 -14.88 -8.18 -7.58
N TYR A 181 -15.27 -7.38 -8.57
CA TYR A 181 -14.32 -6.76 -9.51
C TYR A 181 -13.51 -5.66 -8.83
N LEU A 182 -14.15 -4.79 -8.04
CA LEU A 182 -13.44 -3.74 -7.30
C LEU A 182 -12.46 -4.33 -6.29
N ALA A 183 -12.85 -5.40 -5.59
CA ALA A 183 -11.98 -6.09 -4.64
C ALA A 183 -10.72 -6.66 -5.32
N GLU A 184 -10.88 -7.29 -6.48
CA GLU A 184 -9.76 -7.87 -7.21
C GLU A 184 -8.86 -6.79 -7.83
N ARG A 185 -9.46 -5.70 -8.34
CA ARG A 185 -8.71 -4.52 -8.82
C ARG A 185 -7.85 -3.92 -7.72
N ALA A 186 -8.39 -3.73 -6.52
CA ALA A 186 -7.66 -3.19 -5.38
C ALA A 186 -6.45 -4.07 -5.00
N LYS A 187 -6.58 -5.40 -5.07
CA LYS A 187 -5.44 -6.30 -4.86
C LYS A 187 -4.35 -6.11 -5.91
N ARG A 188 -4.70 -5.99 -7.20
CA ARG A 188 -3.72 -5.75 -8.27
C ARG A 188 -3.02 -4.41 -8.11
N GLU A 189 -3.76 -3.38 -7.74
CA GLU A 189 -3.22 -2.04 -7.48
C GLU A 189 -2.28 -2.04 -6.25
N ALA A 190 -2.61 -2.81 -5.20
CA ALA A 190 -1.75 -2.96 -4.02
C ALA A 190 -0.43 -3.67 -4.32
N ILE A 191 -0.41 -4.61 -5.27
CA ILE A 191 0.82 -5.30 -5.71
C ILE A 191 1.76 -4.36 -6.48
N ALA A 192 1.24 -3.30 -7.11
CA ALA A 192 1.98 -2.46 -8.06
C ALA A 192 2.97 -1.45 -7.43
N LEU A 193 3.17 -1.43 -6.11
CA LEU A 193 4.16 -0.56 -5.45
C LEU A 193 5.30 -1.37 -4.82
N GLY A 194 6.02 -2.11 -5.66
CA GLY A 194 7.33 -2.64 -5.31
C GLY A 194 8.36 -1.51 -5.23
N LYS A 195 8.42 -0.78 -4.11
CA LYS A 195 9.68 -0.13 -3.73
C LYS A 195 10.64 -1.27 -3.38
N THR A 196 11.51 -1.66 -4.30
CA THR A 196 12.62 -2.56 -3.98
C THR A 196 13.46 -1.86 -2.92
N PRO A 197 13.50 -2.35 -1.66
CA PRO A 197 14.38 -1.76 -0.67
C PRO A 197 15.82 -2.09 -1.09
N SER A 198 16.52 -1.13 -1.70
CA SER A 198 17.95 -1.30 -1.97
C SER A 198 18.69 -1.20 -0.64
N SER A 199 19.18 -2.34 -0.13
CA SER A 199 20.03 -2.40 1.06
C SER A 199 21.33 -1.61 0.89
N PHE A 200 21.82 -1.51 -0.35
CA PHE A 200 23.08 -0.85 -0.70
C PHE A 200 22.88 0.16 -1.85
N ASP A 201 23.36 1.39 -1.66
CA ASP A 201 23.25 2.47 -2.65
C ASP A 201 24.40 2.38 -3.67
N LYS A 202 24.16 1.65 -4.76
CA LYS A 202 25.10 1.53 -5.90
C LYS A 202 25.52 2.90 -6.45
N ARG A 203 24.64 3.91 -6.40
CA ARG A 203 24.94 5.26 -6.90
C ARG A 203 25.96 5.96 -5.99
N ARG A 204 25.81 5.83 -4.68
CA ARG A 204 26.78 6.38 -3.72
C ARG A 204 28.16 5.79 -3.91
N GLN A 205 28.26 4.46 -4.03
CA GLN A 205 29.53 3.77 -4.31
C GLN A 205 30.20 4.35 -5.56
N TYR A 206 29.44 4.46 -6.65
CA TYR A 206 29.95 5.02 -7.90
C TYR A 206 30.47 6.45 -7.71
N LEU A 207 29.72 7.33 -7.05
CA LEU A 207 30.13 8.73 -6.87
C LEU A 207 31.38 8.90 -6.00
N GLU A 208 31.55 8.09 -4.94
CA GLU A 208 32.69 8.19 -4.03
C GLU A 208 33.96 7.51 -4.56
N LEU A 209 33.78 6.44 -5.35
CA LEU A 209 34.86 5.57 -5.82
C LEU A 209 35.12 5.68 -7.32
N ASP A 210 34.46 6.59 -8.04
CA ASP A 210 34.72 6.85 -9.45
C ASP A 210 36.21 7.16 -9.67
N ARG A 211 36.76 6.62 -10.76
CA ARG A 211 38.19 6.72 -11.16
C ARG A 211 39.20 6.12 -10.17
N LYS A 212 38.78 5.51 -9.07
CA LYS A 212 39.67 4.77 -8.17
C LYS A 212 39.79 3.32 -8.65
N VAL A 213 40.96 3.00 -9.22
CA VAL A 213 41.24 1.68 -9.79
C VAL A 213 42.45 1.09 -9.09
N LEU A 214 42.30 -0.12 -8.56
CA LEU A 214 43.42 -0.89 -8.01
C LEU A 214 44.10 -1.61 -9.16
N ARG A 215 45.42 -1.45 -9.29
CA ARG A 215 46.22 -2.04 -10.35
C ARG A 215 47.22 -3.02 -9.77
N PHE A 216 47.13 -4.27 -10.19
CA PHE A 216 48.02 -5.35 -9.82
C PHE A 216 48.81 -5.83 -11.04
N TYR A 217 50.07 -6.16 -10.81
CA TYR A 217 50.92 -6.83 -11.78
C TYR A 217 50.93 -8.31 -11.47
N ALA A 218 50.56 -9.11 -12.47
CA ALA A 218 50.46 -10.54 -12.33
C ALA A 218 51.23 -11.28 -13.42
N VAL A 219 51.60 -12.52 -13.13
CA VAL A 219 52.21 -13.44 -14.07
C VAL A 219 51.36 -14.69 -14.15
N GLN A 220 51.13 -15.17 -15.37
CA GLN A 220 50.55 -16.48 -15.64
C GLN A 220 51.70 -17.38 -16.11
N ASP A 221 52.01 -18.39 -15.33
CA ASP A 221 53.07 -19.35 -15.66
C ASP A 221 52.47 -20.66 -16.16
N GLU A 222 52.42 -20.83 -17.48
CA GLU A 222 51.92 -22.05 -18.13
C GLU A 222 53.06 -22.96 -18.61
N ARG A 223 54.33 -22.71 -18.26
CA ARG A 223 55.50 -23.45 -18.80
C ARG A 223 55.47 -24.97 -18.61
N HIS A 224 54.58 -25.48 -17.76
CA HIS A 224 54.33 -26.91 -17.59
C HIS A 224 53.53 -27.54 -18.74
N GLU A 225 52.84 -26.74 -19.55
CA GLU A 225 52.09 -27.18 -20.73
C GLU A 225 52.99 -27.24 -21.97
N MET A 226 52.67 -28.11 -22.93
CA MET A 226 53.53 -28.40 -24.09
C MET A 226 53.87 -27.16 -24.96
N PHE A 227 53.06 -26.12 -24.91
CA PHE A 227 53.27 -24.83 -25.60
C PHE A 227 53.06 -23.65 -24.65
N GLY A 228 53.16 -23.90 -23.35
CA GLY A 228 52.88 -22.91 -22.34
C GLY A 228 54.04 -21.93 -22.15
N GLU A 229 53.70 -20.69 -21.89
CA GLU A 229 54.66 -19.60 -21.73
C GLU A 229 54.40 -18.88 -20.40
N CYS A 230 55.40 -18.15 -19.92
CA CYS A 230 55.26 -17.30 -18.76
C CYS A 230 54.98 -15.87 -19.23
N ARG A 231 53.76 -15.37 -18.97
CA ARG A 231 53.25 -14.11 -19.53
C ARG A 231 52.89 -13.12 -18.43
N LYS A 232 53.08 -11.83 -18.72
CA LYS A 232 52.78 -10.74 -17.79
C LYS A 232 51.42 -10.12 -18.10
N PHE A 233 50.66 -9.89 -17.04
CA PHE A 233 49.33 -9.29 -17.10
C PHE A 233 49.19 -8.14 -16.10
N ILE A 234 48.28 -7.23 -16.41
CA ILE A 234 47.82 -6.19 -15.51
C ILE A 234 46.37 -6.48 -15.17
N ILE A 235 46.07 -6.59 -13.88
CA ILE A 235 44.71 -6.75 -13.38
C ILE A 235 44.25 -5.40 -12.83
N HIS A 236 43.17 -4.87 -13.39
CA HIS A 236 42.49 -3.68 -12.89
C HIS A 236 41.23 -4.08 -12.13
N TYR A 237 41.09 -3.61 -10.88
CA TYR A 237 39.88 -3.72 -10.09
C TYR A 237 39.26 -2.34 -9.93
N TYR A 238 38.04 -2.17 -10.42
CA TYR A 238 37.32 -0.90 -10.36
C TYR A 238 36.45 -0.86 -9.10
N LEU A 239 36.76 0.06 -8.19
CA LEU A 239 36.07 0.18 -6.90
C LEU A 239 34.65 0.76 -7.03
N ALA A 240 34.35 1.43 -8.13
CA ALA A 240 33.07 2.07 -8.38
C ALA A 240 31.92 1.07 -8.61
N ASP A 241 32.22 -0.13 -9.11
CA ASP A 241 31.23 -1.14 -9.51
C ASP A 241 31.68 -2.59 -9.26
N ASP A 242 32.79 -2.78 -8.54
CA ASP A 242 33.36 -4.10 -8.18
C ASP A 242 33.62 -5.01 -9.40
N THR A 243 34.07 -4.40 -10.50
CA THR A 243 34.40 -5.09 -11.75
C THR A 243 35.90 -5.29 -11.93
N LEU A 244 36.26 -6.30 -12.73
CA LEU A 244 37.62 -6.70 -13.04
C LEU A 244 37.88 -6.62 -14.54
N GLU A 245 39.06 -6.15 -14.92
CA GLU A 245 39.57 -6.12 -16.29
C GLU A 245 41.01 -6.64 -16.30
N ILE A 246 41.36 -7.48 -17.28
CA ILE A 246 42.70 -8.05 -17.40
C ILE A 246 43.30 -7.66 -18.74
N ARG A 247 44.50 -7.06 -18.70
CA ARG A 247 45.28 -6.66 -19.87
C ARG A 247 46.54 -7.48 -19.99
N GLU A 248 46.85 -7.93 -21.20
CA GLU A 248 48.13 -8.58 -21.51
C GLU A 248 49.19 -7.51 -21.75
N ILE A 249 50.40 -7.71 -21.20
CA ILE A 249 51.54 -6.83 -21.46
C ILE A 249 52.32 -7.43 -22.62
N HIS A 250 52.26 -6.76 -23.78
CA HIS A 250 53.06 -7.12 -24.94
C HIS A 250 54.45 -6.51 -24.90
N THR A 251 55.43 -7.22 -25.44
CA THR A 251 56.80 -6.74 -25.62
C THR A 251 57.15 -6.68 -27.10
N ALA A 252 58.18 -5.90 -27.45
CA ALA A 252 58.62 -5.79 -28.83
C ALA A 252 59.07 -7.17 -29.34
N ASN A 253 58.57 -7.57 -30.52
CA ASN A 253 58.85 -8.85 -31.16
C ASN A 253 58.41 -10.08 -30.34
N ASP A 254 57.30 -10.01 -29.58
CA ASP A 254 56.79 -11.18 -28.83
C ASP A 254 56.10 -12.26 -29.71
N GLY A 255 55.86 -11.95 -30.99
CA GLY A 255 55.27 -12.88 -31.96
C GLY A 255 53.75 -13.03 -31.89
N ARG A 256 53.05 -12.21 -31.10
CA ARG A 256 51.60 -12.23 -30.91
C ARG A 256 50.92 -11.05 -31.57
N ASP A 257 49.64 -11.24 -31.87
CA ASP A 257 48.76 -10.15 -32.29
C ASP A 257 48.61 -9.15 -31.14
N PRO A 258 48.81 -7.83 -31.36
CA PRO A 258 48.76 -6.83 -30.31
C PRO A 258 47.31 -6.56 -29.86
N PHE A 259 46.74 -7.50 -29.10
CA PHE A 259 45.41 -7.36 -28.52
C PHE A 259 45.50 -6.96 -27.04
N PRO A 260 45.16 -5.70 -26.68
CA PRO A 260 45.48 -5.16 -25.37
C PRO A 260 44.64 -5.75 -24.21
N LEU A 261 43.51 -6.39 -24.50
CA LEU A 261 42.54 -6.86 -23.50
C LEU A 261 42.43 -8.38 -23.51
N LEU A 262 42.81 -9.04 -22.43
CA LEU A 262 42.52 -10.46 -22.28
C LEU A 262 41.08 -10.69 -21.80
N LEU A 263 40.62 -9.85 -20.86
CA LEU A 263 39.30 -9.92 -20.28
C LEU A 263 38.69 -8.53 -20.19
N ARG A 264 37.50 -8.37 -20.79
CA ARG A 264 36.71 -7.13 -20.69
C ARG A 264 36.28 -6.88 -19.24
N ARG A 265 36.03 -5.62 -18.93
CA ARG A 265 35.52 -5.20 -17.62
C ARG A 265 34.18 -5.88 -17.30
N GLU A 266 34.17 -6.75 -16.31
CA GLU A 266 32.98 -7.49 -15.89
C GLU A 266 33.08 -7.86 -14.40
N ARG A 267 31.94 -8.09 -13.73
CA ARG A 267 31.91 -8.64 -12.36
C ARG A 267 32.15 -10.14 -12.44
N ILE A 268 33.26 -10.61 -11.89
CA ILE A 268 33.66 -12.01 -12.03
C ILE A 268 33.24 -12.81 -10.78
N PRO A 269 32.47 -13.91 -10.93
CA PRO A 269 32.16 -14.82 -9.83
C PRO A 269 33.40 -15.62 -9.41
N LYS A 270 33.58 -15.86 -8.10
CA LYS A 270 34.69 -16.70 -7.59
C LYS A 270 34.54 -18.16 -7.97
N CYS A 271 33.31 -18.67 -7.87
CA CYS A 271 32.96 -20.06 -8.19
C CYS A 271 31.86 -20.04 -9.26
N ARG A 272 32.18 -20.50 -10.48
CA ARG A 272 31.17 -20.69 -11.54
C ARG A 272 30.48 -22.05 -11.48
N ASP A 273 31.20 -23.07 -11.03
CA ASP A 273 30.79 -24.46 -11.23
C ASP A 273 29.77 -24.98 -10.20
N THR A 274 29.58 -24.27 -9.07
CA THR A 274 28.72 -24.69 -7.95
C THR A 274 27.36 -23.98 -7.90
N ILE A 275 26.98 -23.33 -8.99
CA ILE A 275 25.75 -22.55 -9.10
C ILE A 275 24.59 -23.49 -9.51
N PRO A 276 23.55 -23.66 -8.68
CA PRO A 276 22.39 -24.47 -9.05
C PRO A 276 21.62 -23.79 -10.18
N GLN A 277 21.29 -24.53 -11.24
CA GLN A 277 20.49 -24.01 -12.35
C GLN A 277 19.06 -23.75 -11.88
N SER A 278 18.66 -22.47 -11.79
CA SER A 278 17.31 -22.10 -11.39
C SER A 278 16.34 -21.95 -12.58
N PHE A 279 16.89 -21.65 -13.76
CA PHE A 279 16.16 -21.35 -14.99
C PHE A 279 16.48 -22.35 -16.11
N PRO A 280 15.53 -22.67 -17.01
CA PRO A 280 15.79 -23.56 -18.15
C PRO A 280 16.95 -23.03 -19.00
N SER A 281 17.79 -23.95 -19.46
CA SER A 281 19.08 -23.82 -20.16
C SER A 281 19.11 -22.97 -21.45
N VAL A 282 18.05 -22.23 -21.76
CA VAL A 282 17.94 -21.36 -22.95
C VAL A 282 18.63 -20.00 -22.72
N SER A 283 18.68 -19.50 -21.48
CA SER A 283 19.47 -18.32 -21.13
C SER A 283 20.91 -18.75 -20.81
N MET A 284 21.85 -18.48 -21.72
CA MET A 284 23.28 -18.81 -21.55
C MET A 284 24.03 -17.91 -20.55
N GLU A 285 23.35 -16.98 -19.88
CA GLU A 285 23.95 -16.00 -18.97
C GLU A 285 23.56 -16.29 -17.51
N ILE A 286 24.57 -16.38 -16.64
CA ILE A 286 24.39 -16.54 -15.19
C ILE A 286 23.82 -15.23 -14.64
N THR A 287 22.70 -15.28 -13.94
CA THR A 287 22.06 -14.08 -13.38
C THR A 287 22.73 -13.64 -12.06
N GLU A 288 22.63 -12.34 -11.71
CA GLU A 288 23.16 -11.83 -10.41
C GLU A 288 22.57 -12.58 -9.20
N ASN A 289 21.36 -13.12 -9.33
CA ASN A 289 20.66 -13.85 -8.26
C ASN A 289 21.27 -15.23 -8.00
N GLU A 290 21.94 -15.81 -8.99
CA GLU A 290 22.51 -17.16 -8.93
C GLU A 290 23.96 -17.14 -8.42
N VAL A 291 24.66 -16.02 -8.58
CA VAL A 291 26.03 -15.87 -8.10
C VAL A 291 26.05 -15.61 -6.60
N LYS A 292 26.68 -16.52 -5.85
CA LYS A 292 26.85 -16.40 -4.39
C LYS A 292 27.91 -15.36 -4.01
N GLU A 293 29.06 -15.40 -4.68
CA GLU A 293 30.22 -14.59 -4.31
C GLU A 293 30.99 -14.09 -5.54
N TYR A 294 31.28 -12.79 -5.53
CA TYR A 294 32.12 -12.10 -6.52
C TYR A 294 33.51 -11.80 -5.93
N PHE A 295 34.50 -11.62 -6.80
CA PHE A 295 35.81 -11.15 -6.38
C PHE A 295 35.74 -9.77 -5.73
N SER A 296 36.44 -9.63 -4.61
CA SER A 296 36.56 -8.42 -3.82
C SER A 296 38.04 -8.00 -3.73
N PRO A 297 38.36 -6.75 -3.35
CA PRO A 297 39.75 -6.36 -3.15
C PRO A 297 40.49 -7.26 -2.14
N LYS A 298 39.78 -7.82 -1.17
CA LYS A 298 40.37 -8.74 -0.17
C LYS A 298 40.93 -10.03 -0.77
N ASP A 299 40.60 -10.36 -2.01
CA ASP A 299 41.07 -11.57 -2.67
C ASP A 299 42.41 -11.35 -3.41
N PHE A 300 42.90 -10.12 -3.46
CA PHE A 300 44.12 -9.73 -4.18
C PHE A 300 45.21 -9.27 -3.22
N HIS A 301 46.28 -10.07 -3.11
CA HIS A 301 47.48 -9.75 -2.32
C HIS A 301 48.75 -10.12 -3.09
N ILE A 302 49.85 -9.42 -2.81
CA ILE A 302 51.16 -9.76 -3.38
C ILE A 302 51.58 -11.15 -2.84
N GLY A 303 52.00 -12.03 -3.74
CA GLY A 303 52.36 -13.43 -3.45
C GLY A 303 51.21 -14.41 -3.50
N GLN A 304 49.96 -13.94 -3.60
CA GLN A 304 48.81 -14.80 -3.77
C GLN A 304 48.61 -15.16 -5.25
N SER A 305 48.23 -16.42 -5.50
CA SER A 305 47.78 -16.86 -6.81
C SER A 305 46.25 -16.89 -6.86
N VAL A 306 45.68 -16.12 -7.79
CA VAL A 306 44.23 -15.96 -7.98
C VAL A 306 43.79 -16.75 -9.21
N ASN A 307 42.74 -17.55 -9.08
CA ASN A 307 42.16 -18.29 -10.20
C ASN A 307 40.99 -17.50 -10.80
N ILE A 308 41.15 -16.97 -12.00
CA ILE A 308 40.13 -16.20 -12.70
C ILE A 308 39.73 -16.95 -13.97
N LEU A 309 38.48 -17.39 -14.06
CA LEU A 309 37.93 -18.13 -15.22
C LEU A 309 38.76 -19.38 -15.60
N GLY A 310 39.32 -20.07 -14.61
CA GLY A 310 40.15 -21.26 -14.82
C GLY A 310 41.63 -20.98 -15.08
N ARG A 311 42.05 -19.72 -15.11
CA ARG A 311 43.46 -19.31 -15.30
C ARG A 311 44.05 -18.81 -13.98
N LYS A 312 45.25 -19.32 -13.62
CA LYS A 312 45.96 -18.91 -12.41
C LYS A 312 46.90 -17.74 -12.68
N TYR A 313 46.69 -16.65 -11.93
CA TYR A 313 47.50 -15.44 -11.98
C TYR A 313 48.23 -15.26 -10.64
N LEU A 314 49.57 -15.28 -10.66
CA LEU A 314 50.40 -14.96 -9.50
C LEU A 314 50.64 -13.46 -9.45
N ILE A 315 50.16 -12.80 -8.40
CA ILE A 315 50.34 -11.36 -8.20
C ILE A 315 51.72 -11.13 -7.59
N TYR A 316 52.54 -10.29 -8.22
CA TYR A 316 53.92 -10.06 -7.78
C TYR A 316 54.19 -8.61 -7.37
N ASP A 317 53.40 -7.65 -7.84
CA ASP A 317 53.52 -6.24 -7.43
C ASP A 317 52.17 -5.51 -7.63
N CYS A 318 52.05 -4.30 -7.13
CA CYS A 318 50.90 -3.41 -7.33
C CYS A 318 51.32 -1.92 -7.36
N ASP A 319 50.45 -1.07 -7.91
CA ASP A 319 50.71 0.38 -7.99
C ASP A 319 50.71 1.06 -6.61
N ASN A 320 51.40 2.20 -6.49
CA ASN A 320 51.48 3.01 -5.28
C ASN A 320 50.10 3.44 -4.77
N PHE A 321 49.16 3.77 -5.67
CA PHE A 321 47.77 4.04 -5.28
C PHE A 321 47.13 2.85 -4.58
N THR A 322 47.33 1.65 -5.12
CA THR A 322 46.84 0.39 -4.55
C THR A 322 47.46 0.15 -3.17
N LYS A 323 48.77 0.33 -3.02
CA LYS A 323 49.47 0.22 -1.73
C LYS A 323 48.87 1.16 -0.68
N ALA A 324 48.69 2.44 -1.02
CA ALA A 324 48.09 3.44 -0.13
C ALA A 324 46.63 3.10 0.22
N TRP A 325 45.85 2.60 -0.76
CA TRP A 325 44.47 2.22 -0.52
C TRP A 325 44.35 0.99 0.40
N TYR A 326 45.19 -0.04 0.22
CA TYR A 326 45.22 -1.22 1.10
C TYR A 326 45.70 -0.87 2.51
N HIS A 327 46.67 0.03 2.63
CA HIS A 327 47.08 0.56 3.93
C HIS A 327 45.93 1.26 4.65
N ASN A 328 45.20 2.15 3.96
CA ASN A 328 44.14 2.94 4.58
C ASN A 328 42.87 2.13 4.89
N ASN A 329 42.52 1.13 4.07
CA ASN A 329 41.28 0.35 4.24
C ASN A 329 41.47 -0.97 4.98
N PHE A 330 42.64 -1.61 4.86
CA PHE A 330 42.92 -2.92 5.46
C PHE A 330 44.07 -2.90 6.47
N GLY A 331 44.80 -1.78 6.62
CA GLY A 331 45.92 -1.68 7.54
C GLY A 331 47.17 -2.46 7.12
N LEU A 332 47.26 -2.85 5.84
CA LEU A 332 48.39 -3.62 5.31
C LEU A 332 49.61 -2.71 5.11
N THR A 333 50.76 -3.13 5.65
CA THR A 333 52.03 -2.39 5.61
C THR A 333 53.12 -3.10 4.81
N GLU A 334 52.98 -4.40 4.58
CA GLU A 334 53.96 -5.21 3.84
C GLU A 334 53.55 -5.33 2.38
N PHE A 335 54.33 -4.68 1.50
CA PHE A 335 54.16 -4.75 0.05
C PHE A 335 55.49 -5.10 -0.63
N THR A 336 56.12 -6.18 -0.18
CA THR A 336 57.38 -6.67 -0.75
C THR A 336 57.12 -7.25 -2.14
N PRO A 337 57.65 -6.64 -3.22
CA PRO A 337 57.48 -7.19 -4.56
C PRO A 337 58.21 -8.53 -4.66
N LEU A 338 57.62 -9.46 -5.42
CA LEU A 338 58.25 -10.75 -5.72
C LEU A 338 59.09 -10.64 -6.97
N ASP A 339 60.36 -11.00 -6.86
CA ASP A 339 61.27 -11.08 -8.00
C ASP A 339 60.90 -12.30 -8.86
N ILE A 340 60.19 -12.04 -9.96
CA ILE A 340 59.89 -13.06 -10.98
C ILE A 340 60.89 -12.93 -12.12
N GLU A 341 61.94 -13.75 -12.08
CA GLU A 341 62.85 -13.93 -13.21
C GLU A 341 62.19 -14.79 -14.30
N ILE A 342 61.62 -14.14 -15.31
CA ILE A 342 61.18 -14.81 -16.54
C ILE A 342 62.43 -14.99 -17.43
N LYS A 343 63.10 -16.15 -17.32
CA LYS A 343 64.17 -16.51 -18.26
C LYS A 343 63.58 -16.66 -19.66
N GLN A 344 63.92 -15.75 -20.57
CA GLN A 344 63.62 -15.92 -21.99
C GLN A 344 64.40 -17.12 -22.53
N PRO A 345 63.83 -17.96 -23.41
CA PRO A 345 64.58 -19.03 -24.04
C PRO A 345 65.77 -18.42 -24.82
N GLU A 346 66.99 -18.93 -24.57
CA GLU A 346 68.17 -18.47 -25.29
C GLU A 346 67.98 -18.73 -26.79
N LEU A 347 68.15 -17.69 -27.61
CA LEU A 347 68.13 -17.85 -29.06
C LEU A 347 69.19 -18.88 -29.45
N PRO A 348 68.86 -19.86 -30.32
CA PRO A 348 69.83 -20.85 -30.75
C PRO A 348 71.01 -20.12 -31.38
N LYS A 349 72.18 -20.26 -30.76
CA LYS A 349 73.43 -19.73 -31.31
C LYS A 349 73.63 -20.39 -32.66
N LYS A 350 73.72 -19.56 -33.73
CA LYS A 350 74.10 -20.05 -35.05
C LYS A 350 75.44 -20.77 -34.90
N VAL A 351 75.43 -22.08 -35.09
CA VAL A 351 76.65 -22.87 -35.26
C VAL A 351 77.23 -22.42 -36.59
N SER A 352 78.24 -21.56 -36.54
CA SER A 352 78.96 -20.99 -37.69
C SER A 352 79.83 -22.01 -38.37
#